data_AF-A0A3N4H9B1-F1
#
_entry.id   AF-A0A3N4H9B1-F1
#
_cell.length_a   1.000
_cell.length_b   1.000
_cell.length_c   1.000
_cell.angle_alpha   90.00
_cell.angle_beta   90.00
_cell.angle_gamma   90.00
#
_symmetry.space_group_name_H-M   'P 1'
#
loop_
_entity.id
_entity.type
_entity.pdbx_description
1 polymer ?
#
loop_
_entity_poly.entity_id
_entity_poly.type
_entity_poly.pdbx_seq_one_letter_code
_entity_poly.pdbx_strand_id
1 'polypeptide(L)'
;MEDMSKISVIQKELPSGNVQVKFFIEDEKRPMYGYLLTNEPKPVGEIIAEIQERMYQRKMALSGFQSFSLNRPVKEDHNFYLYSA
;
A
#
# COMPACT_ATOMS: atom_id res chain seq x y z
N MET A 1 -14.27 -15.26 1.75
CA MET A 1 -12.88 -14.92 2.11
C MET A 1 -12.21 -14.58 0.80
N GLU A 2 -12.18 -13.30 0.46
CA GLU A 2 -11.66 -12.82 -0.83
C GLU A 2 -10.13 -12.91 -0.81
N ASP A 3 -9.60 -13.55 -1.85
CA ASP A 3 -8.21 -13.83 -2.22
C ASP A 3 -7.11 -13.27 -1.30
N MET A 4 -6.30 -14.20 -0.77
CA MET A 4 -4.95 -13.91 -0.30
C MET A 4 -4.09 -13.58 -1.52
N SER A 5 -4.25 -12.39 -2.11
CA SER A 5 -3.36 -11.89 -3.15
C SER A 5 -1.93 -12.05 -2.66
N LYS A 6 -1.08 -12.72 -3.44
CA LYS A 6 0.32 -12.91 -3.04
C LYS A 6 1.00 -11.55 -3.13
N ILE A 7 1.42 -11.02 -1.97
CA ILE A 7 2.14 -9.75 -1.90
C ILE A 7 3.63 -10.06 -1.85
N SER A 8 4.32 -9.73 -2.93
CA SER A 8 5.77 -9.83 -3.04
C SER A 8 6.39 -8.47 -2.73
N VAL A 9 7.31 -8.39 -1.76
CA VAL A 9 7.95 -7.12 -1.37
C VAL A 9 9.46 -7.15 -1.57
N ILE A 10 10.02 -6.02 -1.98
CA ILE A 10 11.45 -5.78 -2.18
C ILE A 10 11.80 -4.50 -1.45
N GLN A 11 12.73 -4.57 -0.50
CA GLN A 11 13.20 -3.41 0.24
C GLN A 11 14.49 -2.89 -0.37
N LYS A 12 14.62 -1.57 -0.45
CA LYS A 12 15.82 -0.88 -0.93
C LYS A 12 16.12 0.29 0.00
N GLU A 13 17.27 0.25 0.65
CA GLU A 13 17.77 1.37 1.44
C GLU A 13 18.24 2.48 0.49
N LEU A 14 17.78 3.71 0.74
CA LEU A 14 18.17 4.89 -0.01
C LEU A 14 19.34 5.60 0.69
N PRO A 15 20.21 6.29 -0.07
CA PRO A 15 21.35 7.04 0.49
C PRO A 15 20.94 8.13 1.51
N SER A 16 19.68 8.56 1.46
CA SER A 16 19.09 9.54 2.38
C SER A 16 18.74 8.96 3.75
N GLY A 17 18.90 7.66 3.98
CA GLY A 17 18.52 6.96 5.22
C GLY A 17 17.09 6.42 5.22
N ASN A 18 16.29 6.71 4.20
CA ASN A 18 14.95 6.15 4.03
C ASN A 18 15.00 4.76 3.39
N VAL A 19 14.00 3.93 3.67
CA VAL A 19 13.81 2.62 3.04
C VAL A 19 12.65 2.72 2.05
N GLN A 20 12.94 2.42 0.79
CA GLN A 20 11.94 2.28 -0.25
C GLN A 20 11.56 0.81 -0.38
N VAL A 21 10.31 0.48 -0.07
CA VAL A 21 9.74 -0.84 -0.24
C VAL A 21 8.90 -0.86 -1.51
N LYS A 22 9.36 -1.59 -2.53
CA LYS A 22 8.57 -1.90 -3.70
C LYS A 22 7.74 -3.14 -3.43
N PHE A 23 6.43 -3.08 -3.62
CA PHE A 23 5.55 -4.23 -3.46
C PHE A 23 4.81 -4.54 -4.75
N PHE A 24 4.50 -5.82 -4.95
CA PHE A 24 3.75 -6.35 -6.07
C PHE A 24 2.60 -7.17 -5.50
N ILE A 25 1.41 -6.92 -6.01
CA ILE A 25 0.20 -7.65 -5.68
C ILE A 25 -0.10 -8.50 -6.90
N GLU A 26 0.21 -9.79 -6.76
CA GLU A 26 -0.11 -10.80 -7.76
C GLU A 26 -1.57 -11.19 -7.56
N ASP A 27 -2.46 -10.40 -8.17
CA ASP A 27 -3.88 -10.69 -8.28
C ASP A 27 -4.17 -11.21 -9.69
N GLU A 28 -4.93 -12.30 -9.81
CA GLU A 28 -5.23 -12.94 -11.11
C GLU A 28 -6.02 -12.02 -12.05
N LYS A 29 -6.78 -11.05 -11.50
CA LYS A 29 -7.62 -10.16 -12.31
C LYS A 29 -7.01 -8.79 -12.52
N ARG A 30 -6.23 -8.30 -11.55
CA ARG A 30 -5.67 -6.94 -11.58
C ARG A 30 -4.28 -6.91 -10.92
N PRO A 31 -3.20 -7.24 -11.64
CA PRO A 31 -1.86 -7.08 -11.10
C PRO A 31 -1.62 -5.62 -10.75
N MET A 32 -1.18 -5.38 -9.52
CA MET A 32 -0.84 -4.04 -9.05
C MET A 32 0.57 -4.04 -8.50
N TYR A 33 1.24 -2.90 -8.56
CA TYR A 33 2.51 -2.72 -7.89
C TYR A 33 2.58 -1.33 -7.29
N GLY A 34 3.41 -1.17 -6.27
CA GLY A 34 3.50 0.09 -5.57
C GLY A 34 4.82 0.27 -4.85
N TYR A 35 4.94 1.45 -4.26
CA TYR A 35 6.09 1.86 -3.48
C TYR A 35 5.61 2.39 -2.15
N LEU A 36 6.19 1.89 -1.07
CA LEU A 36 6.03 2.38 0.28
C LEU A 36 7.38 2.97 0.72
N LEU A 37 7.39 4.23 1.15
CA LEU A 37 8.55 4.90 1.70
C LEU A 37 8.46 4.85 3.23
N THR A 38 9.43 4.24 3.88
CA THR A 38 9.54 4.22 5.34
C THR A 38 10.83 4.91 5.76
N ASN A 39 10.82 5.61 6.90
CA ASN A 39 12.01 6.26 7.42
C ASN A 39 12.91 5.28 8.20
N GLU A 40 12.39 4.09 8.48
CA GLU A 40 13.06 3.06 9.27
C GLU A 40 12.89 1.69 8.59
N PRO A 41 13.89 0.78 8.73
CA PRO A 41 13.77 -0.58 8.28
C PRO A 41 12.73 -1.32 9.14
N LYS A 42 11.61 -1.70 8.51
CA LYS A 42 10.57 -2.51 9.15
C LYS A 42 10.72 -3.98 8.72
N PRO A 43 10.33 -4.95 9.56
CA PRO A 43 10.29 -6.34 9.14
C PRO A 43 9.24 -6.53 8.04
N VAL A 44 9.52 -7.46 7.13
CA VAL A 44 8.66 -7.76 5.96
C VAL A 44 7.20 -8.03 6.36
N GLY A 45 6.97 -8.75 7.46
CA GLY A 45 5.61 -9.05 7.94
C GLY A 45 4.81 -7.80 8.29
N GLU A 46 5.42 -6.83 8.97
CA GLU A 46 4.78 -5.55 9.31
C GLU A 46 4.50 -4.71 8.06
N ILE A 47 5.41 -4.74 7.08
CA ILE A 47 5.22 -4.05 5.81
C ILE A 47 4.03 -4.64 5.04
N ILE A 48 3.93 -5.97 4.99
CA ILE A 48 2.81 -6.67 4.33
C ILE A 48 1.49 -6.32 5.04
N ALA A 49 1.46 -6.36 6.38
CA ALA A 49 0.29 -5.98 7.15
C ALA A 49 -0.12 -4.53 6.90
N GLU A 50 0.84 -3.61 6.86
CA GLU A 50 0.61 -2.19 6.54
C GLU A 50 0.06 -1.99 5.12
N ILE A 51 0.61 -2.70 4.12
CA ILE A 51 0.10 -2.66 2.74
C ILE A 51 -1.33 -3.21 2.68
N GLN A 52 -1.62 -4.33 3.34
CA GLN A 52 -2.96 -4.94 3.38
C GLN A 52 -3.98 -4.01 4.04
N GLU A 53 -3.64 -3.42 5.19
CA GLU A 53 -4.52 -2.49 5.89
C GLU A 53 -4.82 -1.26 5.02
N ARG A 54 -3.80 -0.67 4.39
CA ARG A 54 -3.96 0.48 3.50
C ARG A 54 -4.81 0.15 2.27
N MET A 55 -4.61 -1.03 1.68
CA MET A 55 -5.46 -1.51 0.57
C MET A 55 -6.90 -1.70 1.01
N TYR A 56 -7.12 -2.28 2.18
CA TYR A 56 -8.44 -2.47 2.76
C TYR A 56 -9.14 -1.13 3.00
N GLN A 57 -8.46 -0.16 3.63
CA GLN A 57 -8.98 1.20 3.83
C GLN A 57 -9.34 1.86 2.49
N ARG A 58 -8.50 1.70 1.46
CA ARG A 58 -8.74 2.26 0.13
C ARG A 58 -9.93 1.60 -0.58
N LYS A 59 -10.05 0.27 -0.50
CA LYS A 59 -11.21 -0.48 -1.02
C LYS A 59 -12.48 -0.05 -0.32
N MET A 60 -12.46 0.08 1.01
CA MET A 60 -13.59 0.58 1.81
C MET A 60 -13.98 2.01 1.43
N ALA A 61 -13.00 2.90 1.19
CA ALA A 61 -13.25 4.26 0.72
C ALA A 61 -13.90 4.30 -0.67
N LEU A 62 -13.50 3.41 -1.58
CA LEU A 62 -14.05 3.28 -2.94
C LEU A 62 -15.43 2.59 -3.00
N SER A 63 -15.76 1.74 -2.02
CA SER A 63 -16.94 0.85 -2.07
C SER A 63 -18.23 1.45 -1.49
N GLY A 64 -18.21 2.69 -0.99
CA GLY A 64 -19.43 3.48 -0.80
C GLY A 64 -19.97 3.60 0.63
N PHE A 65 -19.25 4.27 1.53
CA PHE A 65 -19.86 4.85 2.74
C PHE A 65 -19.42 6.29 3.06
N GLN A 66 -18.94 7.04 2.06
CA GLN A 66 -18.66 8.45 2.28
C GLN A 66 -19.00 9.33 1.09
N SER A 67 -20.29 9.35 0.76
CA SER A 67 -20.90 10.34 -0.13
C SER A 67 -20.84 11.79 0.41
N PHE A 68 -20.27 12.05 1.61
CA PHE A 68 -20.31 13.39 2.23
C PHE A 68 -19.11 13.70 3.13
N SER A 69 -17.87 13.62 2.65
CA SER A 69 -16.75 14.24 3.37
C SER A 69 -15.75 14.86 2.42
N LEU A 70 -16.12 16.02 1.90
CA LEU A 70 -15.27 16.96 1.16
C LEU A 70 -14.09 17.55 1.99
N ASN A 71 -13.79 17.01 3.18
CA ASN A 71 -12.83 17.58 4.13
C ASN A 71 -12.17 16.57 5.07
N ARG A 72 -12.03 15.29 4.67
CA ARG A 72 -11.03 14.45 5.31
C ARG A 72 -9.86 14.36 4.34
N PRO A 73 -8.71 15.02 4.58
CA PRO A 73 -7.52 14.65 3.85
C PRO A 73 -7.37 13.15 4.14
N VAL A 74 -7.58 12.32 3.11
CA VAL A 74 -6.95 11.00 3.05
C VAL A 74 -5.51 11.35 3.30
N LYS A 75 -5.07 11.17 4.55
CA LYS A 75 -3.79 11.65 5.09
C LYS A 75 -2.80 11.46 3.96
N GLU A 76 -2.41 12.53 3.29
CA GLU A 76 -1.81 12.42 1.97
C GLU A 76 -0.65 11.47 2.14
N ASP A 77 -0.83 10.26 1.61
CA ASP A 77 0.08 9.18 1.91
C ASP A 77 1.21 9.38 0.90
N HIS A 78 1.96 10.48 1.10
CA HIS A 78 3.11 10.88 0.29
C HIS A 78 4.20 9.80 0.29
N ASN A 79 4.00 8.77 1.10
CA ASN A 79 4.85 7.61 1.24
C ASN A 79 4.25 6.35 0.61
N PHE A 80 3.03 6.36 0.06
CA PHE A 80 2.40 5.18 -0.52
C PHE A 80 1.86 5.42 -1.93
N TYR A 81 2.55 4.84 -2.90
CA TYR A 81 2.24 4.93 -4.31
C TYR A 81 1.73 3.57 -4.79
N LEU A 82 0.60 3.54 -5.48
CA LEU A 82 0.05 2.33 -6.08
C LEU A 82 -0.24 2.59 -7.55
N TYR A 83 0.17 1.65 -8.37
CA TYR A 83 -0.03 1.63 -9.80
C TYR A 83 -0.73 0.32 -10.17
N SER A 84 -1.80 0.42 -10.93
CA SER A 84 -2.40 -0.74 -11.63
C SER A 84 -1.74 -0.85 -13.00
N ALA A 85 -1.32 -2.06 -13.38
CA ALA A 85 -0.85 -2.34 -14.73
C ALA A 85 -2.03 -2.59 -15.68
#